data_AF-A0A2D6FML5-F1
#
_entry.id   AF-A0A2D6FML5-F1
#
_cell.length_a   1.000
_cell.length_b   1.000
_cell.length_c   1.000
_cell.angle_alpha   90.00
_cell.angle_beta   90.00
_cell.angle_gamma   90.00
#
_symmetry.space_group_name_H-M   'P 1'
#
loop_
_entity.id
_entity.type
_entity.pdbx_description
1 polymer ?
#
loop_
_entity_poly.entity_id
_entity_poly.type
_entity_poly.pdbx_seq_one_letter_code
_entity_poly.pdbx_strand_id
1 'polypeptide(L)'
;MKTVFLTAFILMLSGCADRTVLDQVIEVEKVGFLHGLWHGVIFPFSFVLSFFMDDVAIYATYNNDELYLFGYIIGVGAFVKCVSINFFHYISER
;
A
#
# COMPACT_ATOMS: atom_id res chain seq x y z
N MET A 1 33.54 4.09 -14.66
CA MET A 1 32.35 3.21 -14.76
C MET A 1 31.57 3.16 -13.45
N LYS A 2 32.17 2.79 -12.31
CA LYS A 2 31.48 2.75 -10.99
C LYS A 2 30.80 4.07 -10.59
N THR A 3 31.46 5.20 -10.85
CA THR A 3 30.91 6.54 -10.59
C THR A 3 29.68 6.86 -11.44
N VAL A 4 29.65 6.45 -12.70
CA VAL A 4 28.49 6.64 -13.59
C VAL A 4 27.28 5.86 -13.10
N PHE A 5 27.45 4.61 -12.67
CA PHE A 5 26.37 3.82 -12.09
C PHE A 5 25.84 4.41 -10.77
N LEU A 6 26.74 4.91 -9.91
CA LEU A 6 26.35 5.55 -8.65
C LEU A 6 25.56 6.84 -8.91
N THR A 7 26.00 7.68 -9.83
CA THR A 7 25.30 8.92 -10.19
C THR A 7 23.94 8.64 -10.82
N ALA A 8 23.83 7.62 -11.69
CA ALA A 8 22.56 7.20 -12.28
C ALA A 8 21.57 6.69 -11.22
N PHE A 9 22.05 5.91 -10.23
CA PHE A 9 21.22 5.43 -9.13
C PHE A 9 20.69 6.57 -8.24
N ILE A 10 21.52 7.56 -7.93
CA ILE A 10 21.10 8.74 -7.14
C ILE A 10 20.05 9.57 -7.89
N LEU A 11 20.19 9.74 -9.21
CA LEU A 11 19.21 10.44 -10.04
C LEU A 11 17.86 9.70 -10.12
N MET A 12 17.85 8.37 -10.04
CA MET A 12 16.61 7.60 -9.97
C MET A 12 15.87 7.74 -8.64
N LEU A 13 16.56 8.18 -7.58
CA LEU A 13 15.96 8.40 -6.26
C LEU A 13 15.40 9.83 -6.09
N SER A 14 15.69 10.77 -7.01
CA SER A 14 15.13 12.13 -6.98
C SER A 14 13.78 12.19 -7.69
N GLY A 15 12.76 11.55 -7.12
CA GLY A 15 11.36 11.77 -7.51
C GLY A 15 10.74 12.87 -6.64
N CYS A 16 10.01 13.82 -7.23
CA CYS A 16 9.19 14.75 -6.46
C CYS A 16 7.86 14.06 -6.12
N ALA A 17 7.62 13.81 -4.83
CA ALA A 17 6.35 13.27 -4.37
C ALA A 17 5.31 14.39 -4.30
N ASP A 18 4.52 14.54 -5.35
CA ASP A 18 3.36 15.43 -5.33
C ASP A 18 2.24 14.84 -4.46
N ARG A 19 1.48 15.69 -3.79
CA ARG A 19 0.32 15.28 -2.99
C ARG A 19 -0.91 16.05 -3.46
N THR A 20 -1.95 15.33 -3.84
CA THR A 20 -3.25 15.94 -4.13
C THR A 20 -3.95 16.24 -2.81
N VAL A 21 -4.17 17.53 -2.51
CA VAL A 21 -5.00 17.92 -1.37
C VAL A 21 -6.45 17.74 -1.79
N LEU A 22 -7.11 16.75 -1.21
CA LEU A 22 -8.51 16.45 -1.48
C LEU A 22 -9.38 17.40 -0.63
N ASP A 23 -9.65 18.60 -1.13
CA ASP A 23 -10.39 19.66 -0.39
C ASP A 23 -11.83 19.29 -0.02
N GLN A 24 -12.39 18.23 -0.63
CA GLN A 24 -13.75 17.73 -0.37
C GLN A 24 -13.87 16.84 0.88
N VAL A 25 -12.76 16.59 1.60
CA VAL A 25 -12.67 15.58 2.67
C VAL A 25 -13.00 16.10 4.08
N ILE A 26 -13.36 17.38 4.20
CA ILE A 26 -13.51 18.05 5.51
C ILE A 26 -14.55 17.36 6.44
N GLU A 27 -15.43 16.50 5.91
CA GLU A 27 -16.49 15.84 6.70
C GLU A 27 -16.27 14.36 7.06
N VAL A 28 -15.18 13.71 6.63
CA VAL A 28 -14.99 12.26 6.91
C VAL A 28 -14.07 12.05 8.11
N GLU A 29 -14.53 11.25 9.08
CA GLU A 29 -13.72 10.86 10.24
C GLU A 29 -12.45 10.10 9.81
N LYS A 30 -11.30 10.59 10.27
CA LYS A 30 -10.01 9.95 10.00
C LYS A 30 -9.92 8.61 10.72
N VAL A 31 -9.37 7.63 10.05
CA VAL A 31 -9.14 6.30 10.61
C VAL A 31 -7.67 6.12 11.02
N GLY A 32 -7.41 5.29 12.03
CA GLY A 32 -6.07 5.10 12.57
C GLY A 32 -5.35 3.84 12.09
N PHE A 33 -4.25 3.51 12.78
CA PHE A 33 -3.39 2.36 12.52
C PHE A 33 -4.13 1.03 12.30
N LEU A 34 -5.08 0.68 13.18
CA LEU A 34 -5.79 -0.62 13.11
C LEU A 34 -6.64 -0.76 11.84
N HIS A 35 -7.25 0.33 11.38
CA HIS A 35 -7.94 0.35 10.09
C HIS A 35 -6.96 0.21 8.94
N GLY A 36 -5.79 0.85 9.04
CA GLY A 36 -4.69 0.64 8.11
C GLY A 36 -4.34 -0.83 8.00
N LEU A 37 -4.08 -1.49 9.14
CA LEU A 37 -3.74 -2.91 9.19
C LEU A 37 -4.79 -3.79 8.50
N TRP A 38 -6.08 -3.57 8.82
CA TRP A 38 -7.17 -4.31 8.19
C TRP A 38 -7.25 -4.08 6.68
N HIS A 39 -7.23 -2.82 6.23
CA HIS A 39 -7.26 -2.47 4.82
C HIS A 39 -6.08 -3.03 4.05
N GLY A 40 -4.89 -3.05 4.66
CA GLY A 40 -3.70 -3.66 4.08
C GLY A 40 -3.83 -5.18 3.89
N VAL A 41 -4.45 -5.88 4.84
CA VAL A 41 -4.68 -7.34 4.72
C VAL A 41 -5.65 -7.66 3.57
N ILE A 42 -6.66 -6.82 3.36
CA ILE A 42 -7.68 -7.02 2.32
C ILE A 42 -7.36 -6.33 0.99
N PHE A 43 -6.17 -5.70 0.85
CA PHE A 43 -5.79 -4.93 -0.33
C PHE A 43 -5.97 -5.64 -1.68
N PRO A 44 -5.72 -6.97 -1.85
CA PRO A 44 -5.87 -7.57 -3.17
C PRO A 44 -7.34 -7.65 -3.58
N PHE A 45 -8.25 -7.77 -2.62
CA PHE A 45 -9.68 -7.79 -2.87
C PHE A 45 -10.18 -6.40 -3.23
N SER A 46 -9.80 -5.37 -2.47
CA SER A 46 -10.18 -3.98 -2.79
C SER A 46 -9.59 -3.53 -4.13
N PHE A 47 -8.37 -3.96 -4.46
CA PHE A 47 -7.76 -3.74 -5.77
C PHE A 47 -8.57 -4.36 -6.92
N VAL A 48 -8.97 -5.63 -6.80
CA VAL A 48 -9.80 -6.28 -7.84
C VAL A 48 -11.16 -5.60 -7.95
N LEU A 49 -11.80 -5.29 -6.83
CA LEU A 49 -13.11 -4.64 -6.81
C LEU A 49 -13.08 -3.22 -7.41
N SER A 50 -11.98 -2.48 -7.23
CA SER A 50 -11.84 -1.13 -7.81
C SER A 50 -11.89 -1.08 -9.34
N PHE A 51 -11.75 -2.22 -10.04
CA PHE A 51 -11.94 -2.27 -11.49
C PHE A 51 -13.42 -2.30 -11.92
N PHE A 52 -14.32 -2.67 -11.00
CA PHE A 52 -15.73 -2.88 -11.30
C PHE A 52 -16.64 -1.91 -10.52
N MET A 53 -16.12 -1.32 -9.45
CA MET A 53 -16.87 -0.51 -8.50
C MET A 53 -16.15 0.82 -8.30
N ASP A 54 -16.75 1.90 -8.81
CA ASP A 54 -16.20 3.26 -8.72
C ASP A 54 -16.17 3.79 -7.28
N ASP A 55 -16.95 3.19 -6.37
CA ASP A 55 -17.05 3.52 -4.95
C ASP A 55 -16.04 2.75 -4.08
N VAL A 56 -15.24 1.85 -4.66
CA VAL A 56 -14.23 1.08 -3.91
C VAL A 56 -12.84 1.67 -4.10
N ALA A 57 -12.32 2.27 -3.04
CA ALA A 57 -10.92 2.68 -2.96
C ALA A 57 -10.04 1.54 -2.41
N ILE A 58 -8.82 1.43 -2.93
CA ILE A 58 -7.84 0.42 -2.49
C ILE A 58 -7.42 0.64 -1.03
N TYR A 59 -7.30 1.92 -0.64
CA TYR A 59 -7.01 2.40 0.70
C TYR A 59 -7.79 3.69 0.96
N ALA A 60 -7.83 4.17 2.20
CA ALA A 60 -8.45 5.43 2.57
C ALA A 60 -7.67 6.62 1.98
N THR A 61 -7.96 6.99 0.73
CA THR A 61 -7.35 8.11 0.00
C THR A 61 -7.61 9.46 0.65
N TYR A 62 -8.72 9.57 1.38
CA TYR A 62 -9.09 10.74 2.16
C TYR A 62 -8.24 10.89 3.44
N ASN A 63 -7.57 9.83 3.88
CA ASN A 63 -6.90 9.80 5.17
C ASN A 63 -5.41 10.14 5.05
N ASN A 64 -5.06 11.38 5.42
CA ASN A 64 -3.67 11.87 5.47
C ASN A 64 -2.94 11.50 6.78
N ASP A 65 -3.40 10.48 7.50
CA ASP A 65 -2.79 10.03 8.75
C ASP A 65 -1.65 9.03 8.48
N GLU A 66 -0.45 9.35 8.98
CA GLU A 66 0.75 8.54 8.75
C GLU A 66 0.67 7.16 9.46
N LEU A 67 -0.02 7.08 10.60
CA LEU A 67 -0.17 5.81 11.33
C LEU A 67 -1.10 4.86 10.59
N TYR A 68 -2.15 5.38 9.94
CA TYR A 68 -2.97 4.58 9.02
C TYR A 68 -2.12 3.99 7.89
N LEU A 69 -1.32 4.82 7.21
CA LEU A 69 -0.48 4.36 6.10
C LEU A 69 0.56 3.33 6.58
N PHE A 70 1.15 3.55 7.76
CA PHE A 70 2.05 2.59 8.39
C PHE A 70 1.37 1.24 8.66
N GLY A 71 0.15 1.26 9.22
CA GLY A 71 -0.66 0.06 9.41
C GLY A 71 -0.98 -0.65 8.09
N TYR A 72 -1.35 0.11 7.05
CA TYR A 72 -1.62 -0.41 5.71
C TYR A 72 -0.45 -1.19 5.12
N ILE A 73 0.76 -0.63 5.19
CA ILE A 73 1.97 -1.30 4.68
C ILE A 73 2.24 -2.62 5.43
N ILE A 74 2.08 -2.64 6.76
CA ILE A 74 2.22 -3.87 7.54
C ILE A 74 1.18 -4.91 7.14
N GLY A 75 -0.07 -4.49 6.96
CA GLY A 75 -1.16 -5.38 6.53
C GLY A 75 -0.89 -6.02 5.17
N VAL A 76 -0.41 -5.24 4.20
CA VAL A 76 0.03 -5.75 2.88
C VAL A 76 1.12 -6.79 3.04
N GLY A 77 2.15 -6.49 3.85
CA GLY A 77 3.24 -7.43 4.13
C GLY A 77 2.75 -8.74 4.76
N ALA A 78 1.80 -8.66 5.70
CA ALA A 78 1.18 -9.82 6.33
C ALA A 78 0.41 -10.68 5.31
N PHE A 79 -0.36 -10.07 4.42
CA PHE A 79 -1.06 -10.79 3.35
C PHE A 79 -0.08 -11.52 2.43
N VAL A 80 0.93 -10.82 1.91
CA VAL A 80 1.94 -11.39 1.00
C VAL A 80 2.68 -12.55 1.67
N LYS A 81 3.03 -12.41 2.95
CA LYS A 81 3.68 -13.49 3.71
C LYS A 81 2.76 -14.70 3.86
N CYS A 82 1.48 -14.49 4.19
CA CYS A 82 0.50 -15.56 4.32
C CYS A 82 0.38 -16.36 3.01
N VAL A 83 0.24 -15.68 1.87
CA VAL A 83 0.14 -16.36 0.56
C VAL A 83 1.45 -17.08 0.20
N SER A 84 2.60 -16.44 0.44
CA SER A 84 3.91 -17.01 0.10
C SER A 84 4.27 -18.22 0.97
N ILE A 85 3.94 -18.22 2.26
CA ILE A 85 4.15 -19.38 3.14
C ILE A 85 3.33 -20.57 2.64
N ASN A 86 2.04 -20.36 2.36
CA ASN A 86 1.17 -21.44 1.88
C ASN A 86 1.66 -22.01 0.55
N PHE A 87 2.17 -21.16 -0.34
CA PHE A 87 2.75 -21.59 -1.62
C PHE A 87 4.06 -22.37 -1.44
N PHE A 88 4.98 -21.90 -0.58
CA PHE A 88 6.27 -22.56 -0.37
C PHE A 88 6.11 -23.89 0.40
N HIS A 89 5.17 -23.94 1.35
CA HIS A 89 4.81 -25.17 2.04
C HIS A 89 4.23 -26.20 1.05
N TYR A 90 3.33 -25.76 0.16
CA TYR A 90 2.76 -26.63 -0.87
C TYR A 90 3.80 -27.21 -1.85
N ILE A 91 4.83 -26.43 -2.22
CA ILE A 91 5.93 -26.93 -3.05
C ILE A 91 6.86 -27.87 -2.26
N SER A 92 7.11 -27.60 -0.98
CA SER A 92 7.98 -28.44 -0.16
C SER A 92 7.39 -29.83 0.14
N GLU A 93 6.06 -29.97 0.07
CA GLU A 93 5.35 -31.25 0.28
C GLU A 93 5.07 -32.02 -1.03
N ARG A 94 5.52 -31.50 -2.18
CA ARG A 94 5.32 -32.11 -3.52
C ARG A 94 6.59 -32.71 -4.09
#